data_AF-A0A238H8B9-F1
#
_entry.id   AF-A0A238H8B9-F1
#
_cell.length_a   1.000
_cell.length_b   1.000
_cell.length_c   1.000
_cell.angle_alpha   90.00
_cell.angle_beta   90.00
_cell.angle_gamma   90.00
#
_symmetry.space_group_name_H-M   'P 1'
#
loop_
_entity.id
_entity.type
_entity.pdbx_description
1 polymer ?
#
loop_
_entity_poly.entity_id
_entity_poly.type
_entity_poly.pdbx_seq_one_letter_code
_entity_poly.pdbx_strand_id
1 'polypeptide(L)'
;MRHFQFAEYNMLGALRSFLALIVMAAHLGRWIDLTATYAVSTFFVISGYLMTATLQRNYGFGARGFVRFFANRFLRLYPMYWVAAAMSIVLIAAEPRLAAAYHRNFLMPNTLGAWWNLVVNLYWCPDFPAPGKPNASHVVPPAWALAVEFAMYVLLALGAARNRATGFLCLLAGVCFHVLMAHDINARIYAVPAAALPYGIGICLYFTVQGIGVCLPAAASVVATLVYAVFICSLHVLPLDAAGVPYYLNLLGFTIAFFFIAASRTGRWLRSIDRNIGGLSYPIYLTHYQAAFAMQLLLATTVTGWKLFWLTLPIVTLISIGLEYMNRRIVDPYRNIVREQWRTDARSVAAIQERGR
;
A
#
# COMPACT_ATOMS: atom_id res chain seq x y z
N MET A 1 -10.56 34.53 -7.52
CA MET A 1 -10.42 33.06 -7.41
C MET A 1 -9.84 32.75 -6.04
N ARG A 2 -10.66 32.28 -5.09
CA ARG A 2 -10.20 32.02 -3.71
C ARG A 2 -9.23 30.84 -3.74
N HIS A 3 -8.00 31.06 -3.29
CA HIS A 3 -7.03 30.02 -3.03
C HIS A 3 -7.64 28.98 -2.09
N PHE A 4 -7.98 27.81 -2.62
CA PHE A 4 -8.36 26.65 -1.85
C PHE A 4 -7.13 26.21 -1.03
N GLN A 5 -7.01 26.75 0.17
CA GLN A 5 -6.18 26.17 1.21
C GLN A 5 -6.67 24.73 1.45
N PHE A 6 -5.79 23.83 1.09
CA PHE A 6 -5.82 22.38 1.24
C PHE A 6 -6.81 21.81 2.28
N ALA A 7 -7.79 21.04 1.80
CA ALA A 7 -8.29 19.91 2.58
C ALA A 7 -7.28 18.75 2.40
N GLU A 8 -6.22 18.75 3.20
CA GLU A 8 -5.35 17.57 3.36
C GLU A 8 -6.17 16.44 4.00
N TYR A 9 -6.15 15.27 3.36
CA TYR A 9 -7.10 14.16 3.50
C TYR A 9 -7.28 13.58 4.93
N ASN A 10 -8.47 13.02 5.17
CA ASN A 10 -9.05 12.58 6.46
C ASN A 10 -8.75 11.12 6.81
N MET A 11 -8.61 10.72 8.09
CA MET A 11 -8.65 9.33 8.66
C MET A 11 -7.99 8.17 7.89
N LEU A 12 -7.24 8.46 6.83
CA LEU A 12 -6.62 7.47 5.95
C LEU A 12 -5.40 6.87 6.62
N GLY A 13 -4.70 7.63 7.47
CA GLY A 13 -3.57 7.13 8.23
C GLY A 13 -3.99 6.05 9.22
N ALA A 14 -4.99 6.32 10.06
CA ALA A 14 -5.50 5.37 11.04
C ALA A 14 -6.02 4.09 10.39
N LEU A 15 -6.82 4.24 9.32
CA LEU A 15 -7.31 3.10 8.53
C LEU A 15 -6.15 2.30 7.95
N ARG A 16 -5.14 2.95 7.35
CA ARG A 16 -3.96 2.27 6.79
C ARG A 16 -3.17 1.50 7.84
N SER A 17 -3.04 2.03 9.06
CA SER A 17 -2.36 1.31 10.14
C SER A 17 -3.19 0.13 10.64
N PHE A 18 -4.51 0.28 10.72
CA PHE A 18 -5.42 -0.84 10.99
C PHE A 18 -5.31 -1.95 9.93
N LEU A 19 -5.29 -1.60 8.64
CA LEU A 19 -5.09 -2.57 7.55
C LEU A 19 -3.73 -3.26 7.65
N ALA A 20 -2.66 -2.56 8.04
CA ALA A 20 -1.34 -3.17 8.26
C ALA A 20 -1.36 -4.16 9.43
N LEU A 21 -2.13 -3.88 10.50
CA LEU A 21 -2.34 -4.81 11.60
C LEU A 21 -3.17 -6.03 11.20
N ILE A 22 -4.17 -5.87 10.33
CA ILE A 22 -4.91 -6.99 9.72
C ILE A 22 -3.95 -7.89 8.95
N VAL A 23 -3.08 -7.30 8.10
CA VAL A 23 -2.06 -8.05 7.37
C VAL A 23 -1.15 -8.82 8.34
N MET A 24 -0.66 -8.18 9.40
CA MET A 24 0.17 -8.83 10.39
C MET A 24 -0.56 -9.97 11.11
N ALA A 25 -1.81 -9.76 11.50
CA ALA A 25 -2.63 -10.74 12.19
C ALA A 25 -2.96 -11.95 11.29
N ALA A 26 -3.17 -11.73 9.98
CA ALA A 26 -3.33 -12.81 9.02
C ALA A 26 -2.10 -13.72 8.95
N HIS A 27 -0.91 -13.11 8.81
CA HIS A 27 0.34 -13.88 8.66
C HIS A 27 0.85 -14.49 9.97
N LEU A 28 0.82 -13.76 11.09
CA LEU A 28 1.38 -14.21 12.38
C LEU A 28 0.34 -14.90 13.24
N GLY A 29 -0.86 -14.31 13.31
CA GLY A 29 -1.98 -14.82 14.10
C GLY A 29 -2.61 -16.08 13.52
N ARG A 30 -2.23 -16.46 12.28
CA ARG A 30 -2.95 -17.43 11.45
C ARG A 30 -4.43 -17.04 11.30
N TRP A 31 -4.68 -15.73 11.29
CA TRP A 31 -6.02 -15.19 11.12
C TRP A 31 -6.41 -15.29 9.65
N ILE A 32 -6.78 -16.50 9.22
CA ILE A 32 -7.32 -16.88 7.91
C ILE A 32 -6.52 -16.26 6.76
N ASP A 33 -5.66 -17.03 6.10
CA ASP A 33 -4.63 -16.55 5.16
C ASP A 33 -5.08 -15.52 4.09
N LEU A 34 -6.37 -15.49 3.71
CA LEU A 34 -6.95 -14.56 2.72
C LEU A 34 -7.37 -13.19 3.28
N THR A 35 -7.38 -12.98 4.60
CA THR A 35 -7.65 -11.67 5.25
C THR A 35 -6.63 -10.61 4.86
N ALA A 36 -5.37 -11.01 4.69
CA ALA A 36 -4.31 -10.13 4.19
C ALA A 36 -4.64 -9.60 2.78
N THR A 37 -5.24 -10.43 1.93
CA THR A 37 -5.60 -10.08 0.56
C THR A 37 -6.65 -8.98 0.51
N TYR A 38 -7.64 -9.00 1.40
CA TYR A 38 -8.64 -7.92 1.50
C TYR A 38 -7.98 -6.60 1.91
N ALA A 39 -7.10 -6.64 2.90
CA ALA A 39 -6.39 -5.45 3.35
C ALA A 39 -5.49 -4.88 2.24
N VAL A 40 -4.79 -5.73 1.49
CA VAL A 40 -3.93 -5.32 0.36
C VAL A 40 -4.75 -4.71 -0.78
N SER A 41 -5.88 -5.31 -1.16
CA SER A 41 -6.73 -4.74 -2.22
C SER A 41 -7.36 -3.40 -1.79
N THR A 42 -7.67 -3.24 -0.51
CA THR A 42 -8.06 -1.96 0.09
C THR A 42 -6.93 -0.92 0.04
N PHE A 43 -5.68 -1.31 0.35
CA PHE A 43 -4.52 -0.43 0.15
C PHE A 43 -4.38 0.02 -1.32
N PHE A 44 -4.65 -0.87 -2.28
CA PHE A 44 -4.61 -0.54 -3.71
C PHE A 44 -5.71 0.46 -4.11
N VAL A 45 -6.93 0.35 -3.57
CA VAL A 45 -7.98 1.37 -3.77
C VAL A 45 -7.54 2.73 -3.22
N ILE A 46 -7.00 2.76 -1.99
CA ILE A 46 -6.45 3.99 -1.38
C ILE A 46 -5.34 4.58 -2.27
N SER A 47 -4.44 3.73 -2.77
CA SER A 47 -3.32 4.16 -3.60
C SER A 47 -3.78 4.72 -4.94
N GLY A 48 -4.74 4.06 -5.62
CA GLY A 48 -5.34 4.56 -6.86
C GLY A 48 -5.92 5.96 -6.69
N TYR A 49 -6.65 6.22 -5.61
CA TYR A 49 -7.19 7.55 -5.31
C TYR A 49 -6.09 8.58 -5.02
N LEU A 50 -5.18 8.27 -4.08
CA LEU A 50 -4.15 9.22 -3.63
C LEU A 50 -3.13 9.54 -4.71
N MET A 51 -2.76 8.57 -5.54
CA MET A 51 -1.82 8.78 -6.64
C MET A 51 -2.48 9.56 -7.78
N THR A 52 -3.76 9.31 -8.07
CA THR A 52 -4.52 10.15 -9.01
C THR A 52 -4.55 11.59 -8.55
N ALA A 53 -4.90 11.83 -7.28
CA ALA A 53 -4.89 13.17 -6.70
C ALA A 53 -3.50 13.82 -6.77
N THR A 54 -2.45 13.04 -6.51
CA THR A 54 -1.06 13.52 -6.54
C THR A 54 -0.62 13.88 -7.96
N LEU A 55 -0.91 13.06 -8.97
CA LEU A 55 -0.60 13.34 -10.37
C LEU A 55 -1.39 14.57 -10.86
N GLN A 56 -2.70 14.58 -10.66
CA GLN A 56 -3.58 15.67 -11.11
C GLN A 56 -3.20 17.04 -10.54
N ARG A 57 -2.72 17.09 -9.29
CA ARG A 57 -2.49 18.36 -8.59
C ARG A 57 -1.02 18.78 -8.53
N ASN A 58 -0.10 17.82 -8.42
CA ASN A 58 1.28 18.11 -8.04
C ASN A 58 2.32 17.80 -9.12
N TYR A 59 2.01 17.01 -10.15
CA TYR A 59 3.05 16.63 -11.14
C TYR A 59 2.57 16.75 -12.59
N GLY A 60 1.27 16.61 -12.85
CA GLY A 60 0.73 16.53 -14.20
C GLY A 60 1.20 15.27 -14.94
N PHE A 61 1.03 15.28 -16.26
CA PHE A 61 1.29 14.13 -17.14
C PHE A 61 2.40 14.40 -18.18
N GLY A 62 3.26 15.39 -17.92
CA GLY A 62 4.42 15.70 -18.77
C GLY A 62 5.69 14.98 -18.30
N ALA A 63 6.72 14.92 -19.15
CA ALA A 63 7.99 14.21 -18.86
C ALA A 63 8.67 14.68 -17.55
N ARG A 64 8.71 16.00 -17.29
CA ARG A 64 9.26 16.54 -16.03
C ARG A 64 8.44 16.11 -14.81
N GLY A 65 7.11 16.10 -14.94
CA GLY A 65 6.20 15.62 -13.92
C GLY A 65 6.39 14.14 -13.60
N PHE A 66 6.54 13.33 -14.65
CA PHE A 66 6.82 11.90 -14.57
C PHE A 66 8.08 11.62 -13.73
N VAL A 67 9.22 12.22 -14.10
CA VAL A 67 10.49 12.01 -13.36
C VAL A 67 10.36 12.38 -11.88
N ARG A 68 9.73 13.53 -11.57
CA ARG A 68 9.55 13.99 -10.19
C ARG A 68 8.59 13.12 -9.38
N PHE A 69 7.52 12.66 -10.01
CA PHE A 69 6.59 11.71 -9.40
C PHE A 69 7.35 10.45 -8.99
N PHE A 70 8.10 9.84 -9.91
CA PHE A 70 8.89 8.65 -9.63
C PHE A 70 10.00 8.87 -8.61
N ALA A 71 10.73 9.98 -8.67
CA ALA A 71 11.73 10.32 -7.65
C ALA A 71 11.09 10.41 -6.25
N ASN A 72 9.92 11.05 -6.13
CA ASN A 72 9.21 11.16 -4.85
C ASN A 72 8.66 9.83 -4.36
N ARG A 73 8.22 8.95 -5.26
CA ARG A 73 7.77 7.58 -4.95
C ARG A 73 8.94 6.69 -4.53
N PHE A 74 10.05 6.80 -5.23
CA PHE A 74 11.26 6.05 -4.94
C PHE A 74 11.76 6.36 -3.52
N LEU A 75 11.91 7.65 -3.20
CA LEU A 75 12.28 8.10 -1.86
C LEU A 75 11.26 7.67 -0.79
N ARG A 76 9.98 7.49 -1.13
CA ARG A 76 8.96 7.08 -0.16
C ARG A 76 9.04 5.59 0.19
N LEU A 77 9.31 4.74 -0.79
CA LEU A 77 9.20 3.28 -0.64
C LEU A 77 10.56 2.63 -0.35
N TYR A 78 11.57 2.91 -1.17
CA TYR A 78 12.79 2.12 -1.17
C TYR A 78 13.70 2.30 0.06
N PRO A 79 13.88 3.50 0.65
CA PRO A 79 14.75 3.63 1.82
C PRO A 79 14.37 2.70 2.97
N MET A 80 13.08 2.64 3.31
CA MET A 80 12.60 1.73 4.35
C MET A 80 12.63 0.26 3.90
N TYR A 81 12.31 -0.03 2.63
CA TYR A 81 12.49 -1.36 2.06
C TYR A 81 13.92 -1.88 2.26
N TRP A 82 14.95 -1.07 1.97
CA TRP A 82 16.34 -1.46 2.11
C TRP A 82 16.72 -1.74 3.58
N VAL A 83 16.20 -0.94 4.52
CA VAL A 83 16.39 -1.21 5.95
C VAL A 83 15.77 -2.55 6.35
N ALA A 84 14.53 -2.81 5.93
CA ALA A 84 13.87 -4.09 6.23
C ALA A 84 14.55 -5.29 5.56
N ALA A 85 15.07 -5.12 4.34
CA ALA A 85 15.84 -6.14 3.64
C ALA A 85 17.17 -6.42 4.35
N ALA A 86 17.89 -5.39 4.78
CA ALA A 86 19.11 -5.54 5.57
C ALA A 86 18.83 -6.26 6.90
N MET A 87 17.75 -5.89 7.60
CA MET A 87 17.30 -6.59 8.81
C MET A 87 17.05 -8.08 8.53
N SER A 88 16.33 -8.41 7.46
CA SER A 88 16.09 -9.80 7.07
C SER A 88 17.39 -10.56 6.81
N ILE A 89 18.32 -9.98 6.05
CA ILE A 89 19.60 -10.61 5.73
C ILE A 89 20.38 -10.93 7.01
N VAL A 90 20.48 -9.97 7.94
CA VAL A 90 21.18 -10.15 9.21
C VAL A 90 20.52 -11.24 10.05
N LEU A 91 19.19 -11.21 10.17
CA LEU A 91 18.44 -12.19 10.96
C LEU A 91 18.55 -13.61 10.38
N ILE A 92 18.43 -13.75 9.06
CA ILE A 92 18.55 -15.05 8.38
C ILE A 92 19.97 -15.59 8.52
N ALA A 93 20.99 -14.73 8.40
CA ALA A 93 22.38 -15.12 8.58
C ALA A 93 22.69 -15.55 10.03
N ALA A 94 22.01 -14.95 11.02
CA ALA A 94 22.18 -15.31 12.43
C ALA A 94 21.67 -16.72 12.76
N GLU A 95 20.53 -17.13 12.20
CA GLU A 95 20.02 -18.50 12.39
C GLU A 95 19.31 -19.05 11.14
N PRO A 96 20.06 -19.60 10.17
CA PRO A 96 19.51 -20.03 8.88
C PRO A 96 18.53 -21.21 8.98
N ARG A 97 18.72 -22.11 9.96
CA ARG A 97 17.85 -23.29 10.13
C ARG A 97 16.48 -22.88 10.65
N LEU A 98 16.43 -21.96 11.62
CA LEU A 98 15.17 -21.38 12.07
C LEU A 98 14.48 -20.60 10.95
N ALA A 99 15.24 -19.84 10.15
CA ALA A 99 14.68 -19.09 9.01
C ALA A 99 13.97 -20.01 8.01
N ALA A 100 14.61 -21.16 7.69
CA ALA A 100 14.02 -22.20 6.84
C ALA A 100 12.74 -22.81 7.42
N ALA A 101 12.68 -23.02 8.72
CA ALA A 101 11.50 -23.54 9.41
C ALA A 101 10.39 -22.47 9.59
N TYR A 102 10.76 -21.19 9.66
CA TYR A 102 9.86 -20.08 9.96
C TYR A 102 8.97 -19.72 8.77
N HIS A 103 9.55 -19.50 7.58
CA HIS A 103 8.78 -19.09 6.41
C HIS A 103 9.52 -19.37 5.09
N ARG A 104 8.83 -20.04 4.15
CA ARG A 104 9.39 -20.47 2.84
C ARG A 104 10.02 -19.35 1.99
N ASN A 105 9.58 -18.10 2.18
CA ASN A 105 10.06 -16.94 1.43
C ASN A 105 11.08 -16.08 2.22
N PHE A 106 11.37 -16.45 3.46
CA PHE A 106 12.29 -15.75 4.36
C PHE A 106 13.62 -16.50 4.45
N LEU A 107 14.30 -16.61 3.30
CA LEU A 107 15.52 -17.40 3.13
C LEU A 107 16.64 -16.53 2.57
N MET A 108 17.90 -16.96 2.71
CA MET A 108 19.02 -16.28 2.05
C MET A 108 19.10 -16.76 0.59
N PRO A 109 19.17 -15.86 -0.41
CA PRO A 109 19.44 -16.27 -1.77
C PRO A 109 20.83 -16.94 -1.86
N ASN A 110 20.88 -18.13 -2.47
CA ASN A 110 22.07 -18.99 -2.51
C ASN A 110 22.86 -18.89 -3.83
N THR A 111 22.35 -18.18 -4.83
CA THR A 111 22.98 -18.02 -6.15
C THR A 111 22.90 -16.58 -6.63
N LEU A 112 23.84 -16.16 -7.48
CA LEU A 112 23.80 -14.84 -8.13
C LEU A 112 22.51 -14.65 -8.94
N GLY A 113 22.01 -15.71 -9.59
CA GLY A 113 20.72 -15.69 -10.27
C GLY A 113 19.55 -15.43 -9.32
N ALA A 114 19.55 -16.01 -8.13
CA ALA A 114 18.51 -15.73 -7.12
C ALA A 114 18.58 -14.29 -6.59
N TRP A 115 19.79 -13.75 -6.42
CA TRP A 115 19.98 -12.33 -6.09
C TRP A 115 19.47 -11.41 -7.21
N TRP A 116 19.75 -11.74 -8.47
CA TRP A 116 19.22 -11.00 -9.62
C TRP A 116 17.68 -11.08 -9.67
N ASN A 117 17.12 -12.27 -9.50
CA ASN A 117 15.68 -12.48 -9.46
C ASN A 117 15.02 -11.68 -8.33
N LEU A 118 15.65 -11.57 -7.16
CA LEU A 118 15.15 -10.73 -6.07
C LEU A 118 15.02 -9.25 -6.51
N VAL A 119 16.04 -8.73 -7.19
CA VAL A 119 16.01 -7.36 -7.74
C VAL A 119 14.89 -7.23 -8.78
N VAL A 120 14.81 -8.14 -9.75
CA VAL A 120 13.76 -8.10 -10.79
C VAL A 120 12.35 -8.22 -10.20
N ASN A 121 12.16 -9.09 -9.21
CA ASN A 121 10.89 -9.29 -8.50
C ASN A 121 10.40 -8.03 -7.79
N LEU A 122 11.33 -7.24 -7.26
CA LEU A 122 11.00 -6.00 -6.55
C LEU A 122 10.50 -4.88 -7.50
N TYR A 123 10.96 -4.88 -8.76
CA TYR A 123 10.73 -3.76 -9.69
C TYR A 123 9.82 -4.08 -10.88
N TRP A 124 9.75 -5.33 -11.34
CA TRP A 124 9.19 -5.64 -12.67
C TRP A 124 8.18 -6.79 -12.68
N CYS A 125 8.53 -7.94 -12.09
CA CYS A 125 7.71 -9.14 -12.19
C CYS A 125 7.62 -9.84 -10.84
N PRO A 126 6.67 -9.47 -9.95
CA PRO A 126 6.50 -10.15 -8.68
C PRO A 126 6.14 -11.61 -8.93
N ASP A 127 7.00 -12.52 -8.48
CA ASP A 127 6.77 -13.94 -8.46
C ASP A 127 5.81 -14.27 -7.33
N PHE A 128 4.72 -14.97 -7.67
CA PHE A 128 3.68 -15.34 -6.72
C PHE A 128 4.05 -16.62 -6.01
N PRO A 129 3.99 -16.66 -4.66
CA PRO A 129 4.18 -17.88 -3.89
C PRO A 129 3.02 -18.87 -4.11
N ALA A 130 3.00 -19.58 -5.23
CA ALA A 130 1.99 -20.58 -5.53
C ALA A 130 2.30 -21.93 -4.84
N PRO A 131 1.29 -22.73 -4.47
CA PRO A 131 1.50 -24.14 -4.15
C PRO A 131 2.17 -24.86 -5.34
N GLY A 132 3.28 -25.55 -5.12
CA GLY A 132 4.03 -26.27 -6.16
C GLY A 132 5.11 -25.47 -6.90
N LYS A 133 5.22 -24.15 -6.69
CA LYS A 133 6.39 -23.39 -7.16
C LYS A 133 7.59 -23.62 -6.23
N PRO A 134 8.83 -23.69 -6.79
CA PRO A 134 10.04 -23.75 -5.98
C PRO A 134 10.09 -22.58 -4.98
N ASN A 135 10.66 -22.81 -3.80
CA ASN A 135 10.86 -21.74 -2.82
C ASN A 135 11.74 -20.65 -3.44
N ALA A 136 11.17 -19.47 -3.67
CA ALA A 136 11.90 -18.28 -4.06
C ALA A 136 12.14 -17.41 -2.82
N SER A 137 13.40 -17.05 -2.56
CA SER A 137 13.68 -16.09 -1.50
C SER A 137 13.21 -14.70 -1.92
N HIS A 138 12.40 -14.06 -1.07
CA HIS A 138 12.00 -12.67 -1.25
C HIS A 138 12.71 -11.72 -0.28
N VAL A 139 13.44 -12.24 0.71
CA VAL A 139 14.11 -11.54 1.84
C VAL A 139 13.13 -10.73 2.71
N VAL A 140 12.25 -9.93 2.10
CA VAL A 140 11.11 -9.24 2.67
C VAL A 140 9.83 -9.82 2.04
N PRO A 141 9.18 -10.82 2.66
CA PRO A 141 8.02 -11.50 2.09
C PRO A 141 6.88 -10.59 1.58
N PRO A 142 6.50 -9.48 2.27
CA PRO A 142 5.40 -8.63 1.81
C PRO A 142 5.79 -7.68 0.65
N ALA A 143 7.05 -7.70 0.19
CA ALA A 143 7.54 -6.76 -0.83
C ALA A 143 6.91 -6.94 -2.22
N TRP A 144 6.26 -8.08 -2.49
CA TRP A 144 5.57 -8.31 -3.76
C TRP A 144 4.53 -7.22 -4.08
N ALA A 145 3.82 -6.71 -3.06
CA ALA A 145 2.82 -5.67 -3.24
C ALA A 145 3.45 -4.32 -3.63
N LEU A 146 4.73 -4.09 -3.31
CA LEU A 146 5.47 -2.90 -3.74
C LEU A 146 5.78 -2.93 -5.24
N ALA A 147 6.10 -4.10 -5.78
CA ALA A 147 6.31 -4.27 -7.22
C ALA A 147 5.00 -4.02 -8.00
N VAL A 148 3.88 -4.57 -7.50
CA VAL A 148 2.54 -4.29 -8.04
C VAL A 148 2.23 -2.78 -7.97
N GLU A 149 2.48 -2.15 -6.82
CA GLU A 149 2.28 -0.71 -6.64
C GLU A 149 3.13 0.12 -7.61
N PHE A 150 4.40 -0.25 -7.82
CA PHE A 150 5.27 0.42 -8.78
C PHE A 150 4.78 0.27 -10.23
N ALA A 151 4.37 -0.94 -10.64
CA ALA A 151 3.80 -1.15 -11.97
C ALA A 151 2.52 -0.34 -12.20
N MET A 152 1.64 -0.26 -11.19
CA MET A 152 0.45 0.58 -11.25
C MET A 152 0.78 2.07 -11.26
N TYR A 153 1.83 2.52 -10.57
CA TYR A 153 2.32 3.90 -10.66
C TYR A 153 2.73 4.28 -12.09
N VAL A 154 3.38 3.36 -12.82
CA VAL A 154 3.68 3.53 -14.25
C VAL A 154 2.40 3.68 -15.05
N LEU A 155 1.43 2.79 -14.89
CA LEU A 155 0.15 2.86 -15.61
C LEU A 155 -0.60 4.19 -15.34
N LEU A 156 -0.64 4.62 -14.07
CA LEU A 156 -1.28 5.87 -13.67
C LEU A 156 -0.57 7.08 -14.30
N ALA A 157 0.76 7.12 -14.26
CA ALA A 157 1.56 8.22 -14.79
C ALA A 157 1.55 8.30 -16.32
N LEU A 158 1.46 7.15 -17.02
CA LEU A 158 1.35 7.09 -18.48
C LEU A 158 -0.01 7.55 -18.99
N GLY A 159 -1.07 7.43 -18.20
CA GLY A 159 -2.35 8.02 -18.60
C GLY A 159 -3.60 7.53 -17.90
N ALA A 160 -3.58 6.42 -17.13
CA ALA A 160 -4.81 5.92 -16.50
C ALA A 160 -5.46 6.96 -15.58
N ALA A 161 -4.65 7.75 -14.87
CA ALA A 161 -5.12 8.80 -13.98
C ALA A 161 -5.47 10.14 -14.68
N ARG A 162 -5.38 10.24 -16.02
CA ARG A 162 -5.46 11.52 -16.76
C ARG A 162 -6.84 12.15 -16.75
N ASN A 163 -7.89 11.35 -16.91
CA ASN A 163 -9.27 11.81 -16.89
C ASN A 163 -10.23 10.67 -16.49
N ARG A 164 -11.53 10.99 -16.40
CA ARG A 164 -12.59 10.03 -16.05
C ARG A 164 -12.63 8.83 -17.00
N ALA A 165 -12.46 9.06 -18.30
CA ALA A 165 -12.54 8.00 -19.30
C ALA A 165 -11.37 7.03 -19.17
N THR A 166 -10.13 7.52 -19.04
CA THR A 166 -8.96 6.65 -18.84
C THR A 166 -9.01 5.90 -17.52
N GLY A 167 -9.55 6.52 -16.46
CA GLY A 167 -9.77 5.86 -15.18
C GLY A 167 -10.81 4.74 -15.28
N PHE A 168 -11.92 4.99 -15.99
CA PHE A 168 -12.93 3.98 -16.24
C PHE A 168 -12.42 2.83 -17.12
N LEU A 169 -11.60 3.12 -18.14
CA LEU A 169 -10.94 2.09 -18.95
C LEU A 169 -10.01 1.22 -18.11
N CYS A 170 -9.26 1.80 -17.16
CA CYS A 170 -8.45 1.03 -16.22
C CYS A 170 -9.32 0.11 -15.33
N LEU A 171 -10.44 0.62 -14.83
CA LEU A 171 -11.41 -0.18 -14.07
C LEU A 171 -11.98 -1.33 -14.91
N LEU A 172 -12.41 -1.04 -16.13
CA LEU A 172 -12.97 -2.02 -17.05
C LEU A 172 -11.93 -3.11 -17.40
N ALA A 173 -10.68 -2.72 -17.68
CA ALA A 173 -9.60 -3.66 -17.91
C ALA A 173 -9.36 -4.58 -16.70
N GLY A 174 -9.42 -4.04 -15.48
CA GLY A 174 -9.36 -4.83 -14.25
C GLY A 174 -10.53 -5.81 -14.12
N VAL A 175 -11.76 -5.36 -14.37
CA VAL A 175 -12.95 -6.23 -14.36
C VAL A 175 -12.81 -7.36 -15.39
N CYS A 176 -12.45 -7.04 -16.63
CA CYS A 176 -12.24 -8.02 -17.69
C CYS A 176 -11.16 -9.04 -17.30
N PHE A 177 -10.04 -8.59 -16.73
CA PHE A 177 -8.99 -9.49 -16.28
C PHE A 177 -9.48 -10.45 -15.19
N HIS A 178 -10.24 -9.95 -14.21
CA HIS A 178 -10.81 -10.79 -13.14
C HIS A 178 -11.79 -11.84 -13.67
N VAL A 179 -12.58 -11.52 -14.70
CA VAL A 179 -13.48 -12.46 -15.37
C VAL A 179 -12.70 -13.50 -16.17
N LEU A 180 -11.70 -13.07 -16.97
CA LEU A 180 -10.87 -13.97 -17.78
C LEU A 180 -10.08 -14.95 -16.91
N MET A 181 -9.56 -14.49 -15.76
CA MET A 181 -8.82 -15.29 -14.80
C MET A 181 -9.72 -15.95 -13.76
N ALA A 182 -11.03 -16.09 -14.00
CA ALA A 182 -11.94 -16.73 -13.04
C ALA A 182 -11.53 -18.17 -12.66
N HIS A 183 -10.82 -18.86 -13.55
CA HIS A 183 -10.29 -20.21 -13.38
C HIS A 183 -8.96 -20.26 -12.60
N ASP A 184 -8.19 -19.17 -12.55
CA ASP A 184 -6.91 -19.09 -11.83
C ASP A 184 -6.97 -18.02 -10.74
N ILE A 185 -7.27 -18.48 -9.51
CA ILE A 185 -7.36 -17.64 -8.32
C ILE A 185 -6.08 -16.84 -8.07
N ASN A 186 -4.91 -17.43 -8.32
CA ASN A 186 -3.65 -16.77 -8.03
C ASN A 186 -3.40 -15.62 -9.01
N ALA A 187 -3.58 -15.86 -10.30
CA ALA A 187 -3.50 -14.81 -11.30
C ALA A 187 -4.55 -13.72 -11.05
N ARG A 188 -5.79 -14.12 -10.75
CA ARG A 188 -6.91 -13.20 -10.49
C ARG A 188 -6.70 -12.26 -9.31
N ILE A 189 -5.94 -12.66 -8.30
CA ILE A 189 -5.78 -11.89 -7.07
C ILE A 189 -4.43 -11.17 -7.02
N TYR A 190 -3.35 -11.86 -7.36
CA TYR A 190 -2.01 -11.37 -7.05
C TYR A 190 -1.32 -10.74 -8.26
N ALA A 191 -1.68 -11.11 -9.50
CA ALA A 191 -1.03 -10.61 -10.71
C ALA A 191 -1.10 -9.08 -10.83
N VAL A 192 -0.07 -8.48 -11.44
CA VAL A 192 -0.04 -7.03 -11.69
C VAL A 192 -1.32 -6.53 -12.41
N PRO A 193 -1.84 -7.21 -13.44
CA PRO A 193 -3.08 -6.78 -14.09
C PRO A 193 -4.33 -6.88 -13.19
N ALA A 194 -4.34 -7.78 -12.19
CA ALA A 194 -5.44 -7.86 -11.22
C ALA A 194 -5.57 -6.56 -10.41
N ALA A 195 -4.44 -5.92 -10.09
CA ALA A 195 -4.43 -4.67 -9.35
C ALA A 195 -5.10 -3.50 -10.12
N ALA A 196 -5.30 -3.62 -11.44
CA ALA A 196 -6.04 -2.62 -12.21
C ALA A 196 -7.48 -2.44 -11.72
N LEU A 197 -8.10 -3.49 -11.15
CA LEU A 197 -9.45 -3.40 -10.57
C LEU A 197 -9.48 -2.45 -9.35
N PRO A 198 -8.78 -2.71 -8.23
CA PRO A 198 -8.80 -1.81 -7.08
C PRO A 198 -8.22 -0.43 -7.38
N TYR A 199 -7.17 -0.31 -8.19
CA TYR A 199 -6.66 1.01 -8.59
C TYR A 199 -7.66 1.78 -9.44
N GLY A 200 -8.32 1.11 -10.39
CA GLY A 200 -9.40 1.68 -11.21
C GLY A 200 -10.54 2.23 -10.37
N ILE A 201 -10.97 1.48 -9.35
CA ILE A 201 -11.94 1.94 -8.33
C ILE A 201 -11.44 3.24 -7.68
N GLY A 202 -10.18 3.27 -7.22
CA GLY A 202 -9.58 4.46 -6.59
C GLY A 202 -9.53 5.69 -7.53
N ILE A 203 -9.17 5.50 -8.79
CA ILE A 203 -9.15 6.56 -9.81
C ILE A 203 -10.57 7.10 -10.04
N CYS A 204 -11.54 6.22 -10.22
CA CYS A 204 -12.94 6.60 -10.40
C CYS A 204 -13.48 7.35 -9.18
N LEU A 205 -13.22 6.87 -7.97
CA LEU A 205 -13.57 7.55 -6.71
C LEU A 205 -13.01 8.97 -6.66
N TYR A 206 -11.77 9.19 -7.12
CA TYR A 206 -11.19 10.53 -7.18
C TYR A 206 -12.04 11.48 -8.02
N PHE A 207 -12.37 11.09 -9.25
CA PHE A 207 -13.15 11.93 -10.14
C PHE A 207 -14.62 12.08 -9.71
N THR A 208 -15.18 11.06 -9.06
CA THR A 208 -16.54 11.09 -8.50
C THR A 208 -16.63 12.06 -7.33
N VAL A 209 -15.72 11.96 -6.36
CA VAL A 209 -15.68 12.88 -5.20
C VAL A 209 -15.46 14.33 -5.67
N GLN A 210 -14.54 14.54 -6.62
CA GLN A 210 -14.32 15.87 -7.20
C GLN A 210 -15.53 16.38 -8.02
N GLY A 211 -16.23 15.48 -8.74
CA GLY A 211 -17.37 15.85 -9.58
C GLY A 211 -18.64 16.14 -8.79
N ILE A 212 -18.90 15.39 -7.72
CA ILE A 212 -20.05 15.60 -6.83
C ILE A 212 -19.86 16.86 -5.99
N GLY A 213 -18.62 17.15 -5.55
CA GLY A 213 -18.32 18.39 -4.83
C GLY A 213 -18.94 18.50 -3.42
N VAL A 214 -19.46 17.40 -2.87
CA VAL A 214 -20.04 17.36 -1.53
C VAL A 214 -18.96 17.40 -0.47
N CYS A 215 -19.24 18.10 0.64
CA CYS A 215 -18.37 18.20 1.79
C CYS A 215 -19.10 17.67 3.04
N LEU A 216 -18.67 16.52 3.53
CA LEU A 216 -19.28 15.86 4.68
C LEU A 216 -18.61 16.25 6.02
N PRO A 217 -19.32 16.15 7.16
CA PRO A 217 -18.72 16.38 8.47
C PRO A 217 -17.66 15.31 8.80
N ALA A 218 -16.79 15.62 9.77
CA ALA A 218 -15.76 14.69 10.26
C ALA A 218 -16.36 13.38 10.80
N ALA A 219 -17.53 13.46 11.44
CA ALA A 219 -18.24 12.30 11.96
C ALA A 219 -18.54 11.25 10.88
N ALA A 220 -18.87 11.67 9.65
CA ALA A 220 -19.11 10.74 8.55
C ALA A 220 -17.86 9.90 8.22
N SER A 221 -16.67 10.52 8.25
CA SER A 221 -15.39 9.81 8.07
C SER A 221 -15.13 8.82 9.20
N VAL A 222 -15.41 9.20 10.45
CA VAL A 222 -15.22 8.32 11.62
C VAL A 222 -16.15 7.13 11.53
N VAL A 223 -17.44 7.36 11.31
CA VAL A 223 -18.46 6.32 11.19
C VAL A 223 -18.13 5.39 10.02
N ALA A 224 -17.82 5.93 8.84
CA ALA A 224 -17.45 5.11 7.69
C ALA A 224 -16.20 4.26 7.95
N THR A 225 -15.19 4.80 8.64
CA THR A 225 -13.98 4.06 9.01
C THR A 225 -14.30 2.92 9.99
N LEU A 226 -15.09 3.19 11.03
CA LEU A 226 -15.46 2.18 12.03
C LEU A 226 -16.37 1.09 11.45
N VAL A 227 -17.38 1.49 10.66
CA VAL A 227 -18.27 0.55 9.96
C VAL A 227 -17.47 -0.35 9.04
N TYR A 228 -16.55 0.22 8.25
CA TYR A 228 -15.69 -0.58 7.39
C TYR A 228 -14.74 -1.49 8.18
N ALA A 229 -14.19 -1.02 9.30
CA ALA A 229 -13.32 -1.84 10.15
C ALA A 229 -14.06 -3.05 10.74
N VAL A 230 -15.33 -2.90 11.13
CA VAL A 230 -16.18 -4.03 11.54
C VAL A 230 -16.51 -4.92 10.35
N PHE A 231 -16.86 -4.32 9.20
CA PHE A 231 -17.24 -5.05 7.99
C PHE A 231 -16.12 -5.94 7.44
N ILE A 232 -14.90 -5.43 7.30
CA ILE A 232 -13.78 -6.24 6.81
C ILE A 232 -13.50 -7.43 7.73
N CYS A 233 -13.62 -7.25 9.05
CA CYS A 233 -13.49 -8.33 10.02
C CYS A 233 -14.64 -9.35 9.94
N SER A 234 -15.87 -8.91 9.64
CA SER A 234 -17.05 -9.79 9.57
C SER A 234 -17.12 -10.62 8.29
N LEU A 235 -16.48 -10.19 7.20
CA LEU A 235 -16.40 -10.96 5.94
C LEU A 235 -15.79 -12.36 6.14
N HIS A 236 -15.00 -12.55 7.19
CA HIS A 236 -14.42 -13.85 7.56
C HIS A 236 -15.39 -14.83 8.18
N VAL A 237 -16.51 -14.35 8.72
CA VAL A 237 -17.55 -15.20 9.32
C VAL A 237 -18.46 -15.81 8.25
N LEU A 238 -18.42 -15.27 7.02
CA LEU A 238 -19.20 -15.80 5.91
C LEU A 238 -18.68 -17.20 5.52
N PRO A 239 -19.55 -18.22 5.42
CA PRO A 239 -19.17 -19.58 5.01
C PRO A 239 -18.99 -19.66 3.48
N LEU A 240 -18.19 -18.75 2.92
CA LEU A 240 -17.92 -18.61 1.50
C LEU A 240 -16.42 -18.66 1.24
N ASP A 241 -16.04 -19.07 0.02
CA ASP A 241 -14.66 -18.98 -0.43
C ASP A 241 -14.18 -17.53 -0.36
N ALA A 242 -13.20 -17.27 0.50
CA ALA A 242 -12.63 -15.95 0.73
C ALA A 242 -12.02 -15.34 -0.55
N ALA A 243 -11.52 -16.16 -1.47
CA ALA A 243 -11.04 -15.69 -2.77
C ALA A 243 -12.15 -15.36 -3.77
N GLY A 244 -13.41 -15.70 -3.45
CA GLY A 244 -14.60 -15.53 -4.29
C GLY A 244 -15.40 -14.28 -3.95
N VAL A 245 -16.69 -14.46 -3.62
CA VAL A 245 -17.65 -13.36 -3.37
C VAL A 245 -17.20 -12.37 -2.28
N PRO A 246 -16.69 -12.82 -1.11
CA PRO A 246 -16.22 -11.91 -0.05
C PRO A 246 -15.15 -10.92 -0.50
N TYR A 247 -14.24 -11.29 -1.40
CA TYR A 247 -13.24 -10.37 -1.97
C TYR A 247 -13.89 -9.18 -2.69
N TYR A 248 -14.91 -9.43 -3.51
CA TYR A 248 -15.62 -8.37 -4.23
C TYR A 248 -16.55 -7.58 -3.31
N LEU A 249 -17.14 -8.21 -2.30
CA LEU A 249 -17.88 -7.52 -1.24
C LEU A 249 -16.96 -6.57 -0.45
N ASN A 250 -15.71 -6.96 -0.18
CA ASN A 250 -14.71 -6.08 0.42
C ASN A 250 -14.49 -4.85 -0.45
N LEU A 251 -14.24 -5.03 -1.75
CA LEU A 251 -14.02 -3.91 -2.68
C LEU A 251 -15.24 -2.99 -2.75
N LEU A 252 -16.45 -3.54 -2.84
CA LEU A 252 -17.68 -2.75 -2.88
C LEU A 252 -17.91 -1.99 -1.56
N GLY A 253 -17.87 -2.69 -0.42
CA GLY A 253 -18.04 -2.08 0.90
C GLY A 253 -16.99 -1.02 1.17
N PHE A 254 -15.75 -1.25 0.76
CA PHE A 254 -14.70 -0.25 0.89
C PHE A 254 -14.91 0.94 -0.04
N THR A 255 -15.36 0.74 -1.28
CA THR A 255 -15.67 1.82 -2.22
C THR A 255 -16.69 2.79 -1.62
N ILE A 256 -17.74 2.24 -1.01
CA ILE A 256 -18.78 3.02 -0.33
C ILE A 256 -18.19 3.77 0.87
N ALA A 257 -17.51 3.07 1.78
CA ALA A 257 -16.92 3.70 2.97
C ALA A 257 -15.89 4.79 2.60
N PHE A 258 -15.05 4.52 1.61
CA PHE A 258 -14.01 5.43 1.16
C PHE A 258 -14.59 6.69 0.52
N PHE A 259 -15.74 6.62 -0.15
CA PHE A 259 -16.43 7.83 -0.63
C PHE A 259 -16.72 8.80 0.53
N PHE A 260 -17.28 8.31 1.64
CA PHE A 260 -17.56 9.13 2.82
C PHE A 260 -16.27 9.67 3.46
N ILE A 261 -15.23 8.82 3.60
CA ILE A 261 -13.93 9.23 4.14
C ILE A 261 -13.30 10.33 3.26
N ALA A 262 -13.33 10.17 1.95
CA ALA A 262 -12.73 11.08 0.98
C ALA A 262 -13.51 12.41 0.84
N ALA A 263 -14.84 12.38 1.02
CA ALA A 263 -15.71 13.55 0.93
C ALA A 263 -15.80 14.37 2.23
N SER A 264 -15.31 13.85 3.36
CA SER A 264 -15.36 14.56 4.65
C SER A 264 -14.35 15.72 4.77
N ARG A 265 -14.53 16.58 5.79
CA ARG A 265 -13.48 17.47 6.31
C ARG A 265 -13.27 17.22 7.79
N THR A 266 -12.04 16.91 8.18
CA THR A 266 -11.64 16.69 9.57
C THR A 266 -11.03 17.94 10.20
N GLY A 267 -11.09 18.07 11.53
CA GLY A 267 -10.44 19.14 12.29
C GLY A 267 -8.93 18.94 12.45
N ARG A 268 -8.19 19.98 12.90
CA ARG A 268 -6.72 19.97 13.01
C ARG A 268 -6.19 18.86 13.92
N TRP A 269 -6.87 18.58 15.02
CA TRP A 269 -6.47 17.57 15.99
C TRP A 269 -6.55 16.14 15.41
N LEU A 270 -7.71 15.78 14.84
CA LEU A 270 -7.90 14.48 14.17
C LEU A 270 -6.88 14.24 13.06
N ARG A 271 -6.53 15.29 12.28
CA ARG A 271 -5.49 15.19 11.24
C ARG A 271 -4.11 14.89 11.80
N SER A 272 -3.75 15.47 12.95
CA SER A 272 -2.44 15.24 13.56
C SER A 272 -2.31 13.78 14.04
N ILE A 273 -3.35 13.27 14.69
CA ILE A 273 -3.43 11.87 15.12
C ILE A 273 -3.37 10.94 13.91
N ASP A 274 -4.19 11.20 12.89
CA ASP A 274 -4.23 10.40 11.67
C ASP A 274 -2.86 10.31 11.00
N ARG A 275 -2.17 11.45 10.87
CA ARG A 275 -0.83 11.50 10.28
C ARG A 275 0.21 10.73 11.10
N ASN A 276 0.13 10.79 12.43
CA ASN A 276 1.11 10.13 13.28
C ASN A 276 0.88 8.62 13.32
N ILE A 277 -0.36 8.17 13.49
CA ILE A 277 -0.68 6.74 13.45
C ILE A 277 -0.42 6.19 12.04
N GLY A 278 -0.82 6.91 11.00
CA GLY A 278 -0.64 6.50 9.61
C GLY A 278 0.81 6.37 9.14
N GLY A 279 1.73 7.10 9.79
CA GLY A 279 3.16 6.95 9.56
C GLY A 279 3.67 5.54 9.89
N LEU A 280 3.05 4.87 10.87
CA LEU A 280 3.44 3.53 11.31
C LEU A 280 2.98 2.42 10.36
N SER A 281 1.95 2.67 9.54
CA SER A 281 1.36 1.66 8.64
C SER A 281 2.40 0.95 7.77
N TYR A 282 3.31 1.72 7.14
CA TYR A 282 4.26 1.16 6.21
C TYR A 282 5.39 0.39 6.90
N PRO A 283 6.05 0.92 7.95
CA PRO A 283 7.00 0.14 8.75
C PRO A 283 6.41 -1.14 9.34
N ILE A 284 5.17 -1.11 9.87
CA ILE A 284 4.49 -2.31 10.40
C ILE A 284 4.31 -3.34 9.28
N TYR A 285 3.75 -2.90 8.15
CA TYR A 285 3.54 -3.77 6.98
C TYR A 285 4.83 -4.41 6.49
N LEU A 286 5.95 -3.68 6.54
CA LEU A 286 7.22 -4.12 5.97
C LEU A 286 8.04 -5.02 6.91
N THR A 287 7.98 -4.78 8.22
CA THR A 287 8.90 -5.38 9.21
C THR A 287 8.28 -6.46 10.10
N HIS A 288 6.98 -6.76 9.96
CA HIS A 288 6.31 -7.72 10.85
C HIS A 288 6.90 -9.14 10.81
N TYR A 289 7.40 -9.60 9.66
CA TYR A 289 8.09 -10.90 9.56
C TYR A 289 9.43 -10.90 10.29
N GLN A 290 10.22 -9.84 10.13
CA GLN A 290 11.51 -9.65 10.78
C GLN A 290 11.35 -9.53 12.29
N ALA A 291 10.35 -8.77 12.75
CA ALA A 291 10.04 -8.63 14.17
C ALA A 291 9.60 -9.96 14.78
N ALA A 292 8.75 -10.72 14.08
CA ALA A 292 8.32 -12.04 14.53
C ALA A 292 9.47 -13.04 14.56
N PHE A 293 10.36 -13.01 13.56
CA PHE A 293 11.54 -13.86 13.53
C PHE A 293 12.50 -13.51 14.69
N ALA A 294 12.75 -12.23 14.93
CA ALA A 294 13.53 -11.77 16.07
C ALA A 294 12.92 -12.25 17.40
N MET A 295 11.58 -12.24 17.52
CA MET A 295 10.90 -12.81 18.68
C MET A 295 11.13 -14.33 18.81
N GLN A 296 11.11 -15.08 17.71
CA GLN A 296 11.40 -16.52 17.71
C GLN A 296 12.84 -16.84 18.13
N LEU A 297 13.82 -15.98 17.82
CA LEU A 297 15.20 -16.13 18.29
C LEU A 297 15.33 -15.97 19.81
N LEU A 298 14.49 -15.14 20.43
CA LEU A 298 14.50 -14.89 21.86
C LEU A 298 13.76 -15.96 22.66
N LEU A 299 12.92 -16.77 22.02
CA LEU A 299 12.10 -17.78 22.66
C LEU A 299 12.80 -19.14 22.62
N ALA A 300 12.77 -19.85 23.74
CA ALA A 300 13.31 -21.21 23.82
C ALA A 300 12.47 -22.23 23.01
N THR A 301 11.22 -21.89 22.68
CA THR A 301 10.32 -22.74 21.89
C THR A 301 9.66 -21.94 20.78
N THR A 302 9.44 -22.58 19.63
CA THR A 302 8.78 -21.95 18.49
C THR A 302 7.31 -21.69 18.80
N VAL A 303 6.91 -20.42 18.76
CA VAL A 303 5.52 -20.00 19.00
C VAL A 303 4.85 -19.66 17.68
N THR A 304 3.57 -20.01 17.51
CA THR A 304 2.80 -19.70 16.30
C THR A 304 1.40 -19.15 16.64
N GLY A 305 0.70 -18.63 15.63
CA GLY A 305 -0.67 -18.13 15.78
C GLY A 305 -0.75 -16.86 16.64
N TRP A 306 -1.91 -16.65 17.28
CA TRP A 306 -2.16 -15.46 18.08
C TRP A 306 -1.14 -15.18 19.18
N LYS A 307 -0.51 -16.24 19.74
CA LYS A 307 0.58 -16.07 20.70
C LYS A 307 1.77 -15.33 20.08
N LEU A 308 2.18 -15.71 18.86
CA LEU A 308 3.26 -15.03 18.14
C LEU A 308 2.87 -13.59 17.79
N PHE A 309 1.62 -13.38 17.36
CA PHE A 309 1.10 -12.03 17.08
C PHE A 309 1.23 -11.09 18.28
N TRP A 310 0.74 -11.48 19.45
CA TRP A 310 0.75 -10.61 20.64
C TRP A 310 2.17 -10.37 21.18
N LEU A 311 3.05 -11.35 21.11
CA LEU A 311 4.46 -11.18 21.48
C LEU A 311 5.21 -10.26 20.51
N THR A 312 4.86 -10.32 19.22
CA THR A 312 5.51 -9.51 18.18
C THR A 312 5.01 -8.06 18.16
N LEU A 313 3.74 -7.82 18.53
CA LEU A 313 3.09 -6.51 18.40
C LEU A 313 3.84 -5.36 19.09
N PRO A 314 4.34 -5.48 20.34
CA PRO A 314 5.15 -4.43 20.95
C PRO A 314 6.45 -4.16 20.18
N ILE A 315 7.15 -5.24 19.76
CA ILE A 315 8.44 -5.16 19.07
C ILE A 315 8.30 -4.46 17.72
N VAL A 316 7.35 -4.91 16.88
CA VAL A 316 7.12 -4.29 15.57
C VAL A 316 6.67 -2.84 15.72
N THR A 317 5.91 -2.50 16.76
CA THR A 317 5.49 -1.12 17.02
C THR A 317 6.68 -0.23 17.38
N LEU A 318 7.58 -0.69 18.26
CA LEU A 318 8.81 0.03 18.62
C LEU A 318 9.72 0.24 17.41
N ILE A 319 9.96 -0.82 16.63
CA ILE A 319 10.72 -0.74 15.37
C ILE A 319 10.07 0.28 14.43
N SER A 320 8.75 0.24 14.29
CA SER A 320 8.00 1.13 13.39
C SER A 320 8.07 2.59 13.81
N ILE A 321 8.03 2.88 15.11
CA ILE A 321 8.24 4.23 15.65
C ILE A 321 9.64 4.74 15.32
N GLY A 322 10.67 3.91 15.53
CA GLY A 322 12.05 4.25 15.20
C GLY A 322 12.25 4.52 13.70
N LEU A 323 11.74 3.64 12.85
CA LEU A 323 11.84 3.79 11.39
C LEU A 323 11.08 5.01 10.88
N GLU A 324 9.87 5.27 11.37
CA GLU A 324 9.11 6.47 10.98
C GLU A 324 9.79 7.76 11.48
N TYR A 325 10.41 7.74 12.66
CA TYR A 325 11.22 8.85 13.14
C TYR A 325 12.41 9.14 12.21
N MET A 326 13.16 8.10 11.83
CA MET A 326 14.28 8.22 10.88
C MET A 326 13.81 8.70 9.51
N ASN A 327 12.69 8.17 9.02
CA ASN A 327 12.09 8.57 7.75
C ASN A 327 11.73 10.07 7.74
N ARG A 328 11.13 10.58 8.81
CA ARG A 328 10.81 12.01 8.95
C ARG A 328 12.03 12.92 9.01
N ARG A 329 13.11 12.46 9.65
CA ARG A 329 14.34 13.25 9.82
C ARG A 329 15.22 13.25 8.56
N ILE A 330 15.31 12.10 7.89
CA ILE A 330 16.29 11.89 6.82
C ILE A 330 15.63 12.02 5.46
N VAL A 331 14.52 11.31 5.23
CA VAL A 331 13.95 11.12 3.88
C VAL A 331 12.96 12.22 3.50
N ASP A 332 12.08 12.60 4.43
CA ASP A 332 11.05 13.61 4.17
C ASP A 332 11.59 14.99 3.72
N PRO A 333 12.73 15.50 4.22
CA PRO A 333 13.34 16.72 3.69
C PRO A 333 13.60 16.66 2.17
N TYR A 334 14.21 15.57 1.68
CA TYR A 334 14.46 15.39 0.25
C TYR A 334 13.16 15.26 -0.55
N ARG A 335 12.16 14.59 0.01
CA ARG A 335 10.84 14.47 -0.63
C ARG A 335 10.14 15.81 -0.75
N ASN A 336 10.34 16.72 0.20
CA ASN A 336 9.77 18.06 0.18
C ASN A 336 10.46 18.93 -0.88
N ILE A 337 11.78 18.83 -1.02
CA ILE A 337 12.53 19.53 -2.09
C ILE A 337 11.98 19.18 -3.48
N VAL A 338 11.78 17.88 -3.76
CA VAL A 338 11.23 17.41 -5.05
C VAL A 338 9.82 17.99 -5.31
N ARG A 339 9.03 18.21 -4.26
CA ARG A 339 7.68 18.79 -4.35
C ARG A 339 7.68 20.31 -4.52
N GLU A 340 8.57 21.01 -3.82
CA GLU A 340 8.64 22.47 -3.84
C GLU A 340 9.22 23.00 -5.16
N GLN A 341 10.27 22.35 -5.69
CA GLN A 341 10.85 22.67 -7.00
C GLN A 341 9.83 22.59 -8.14
N TRP A 342 8.82 21.73 -8.04
CA TRP A 342 7.72 21.71 -9.00
C TRP A 342 6.81 22.92 -8.91
N ARG A 343 6.46 23.37 -7.70
CA ARG A 343 5.58 24.52 -7.52
C ARG A 343 6.21 25.79 -8.06
N THR A 344 7.53 25.95 -7.92
CA THR A 344 8.27 27.08 -8.48
C THR A 344 8.37 27.00 -10.01
N ASP A 345 8.71 25.84 -10.56
CA ASP A 345 8.81 25.66 -12.03
C ASP A 345 7.45 25.77 -12.76
N ALA A 346 6.38 25.25 -12.15
CA ALA A 346 5.03 25.37 -12.73
C ALA A 346 4.58 26.84 -12.79
N ARG A 347 4.95 27.64 -11.78
CA ARG A 347 4.67 29.09 -11.75
C ARG A 347 5.50 29.86 -12.78
N SER A 348 6.78 29.52 -12.97
CA SER A 348 7.62 30.20 -13.96
C SER A 348 7.17 29.91 -15.40
N VAL A 349 6.79 28.67 -15.72
CA VAL A 349 6.24 28.30 -17.03
C VAL A 349 4.91 29.02 -17.32
N ALA A 350 4.00 29.09 -16.33
CA ALA A 350 2.74 29.83 -16.48
C ALA A 350 2.98 31.33 -16.72
N ALA A 351 3.91 31.94 -15.97
CA ALA A 351 4.25 33.36 -16.12
C ALA A 351 4.88 33.69 -17.48
N ILE A 352 5.64 32.76 -18.09
CA ILE A 352 6.21 32.93 -19.44
C ILE A 352 5.11 32.83 -20.51
N GLN A 353 4.14 31.91 -20.34
CA GLN A 353 3.02 31.77 -21.27
C GLN A 353 2.05 32.95 -21.23
N GLU A 354 1.89 33.61 -20.07
CA GLU A 354 1.08 34.82 -19.94
C GLU A 354 1.77 36.08 -20.50
N ARG A 355 3.11 36.14 -20.52
CA ARG A 355 3.85 37.26 -21.15
C ARG A 355 4.02 37.13 -22.66
N GLY A 356 3.76 35.95 -23.22
CA GLY A 356 3.80 35.68 -24.65
C GLY A 356 2.44 35.78 -25.36
N ARG A 357 1.39 36.17 -24.64
CA ARG A 357 0.09 36.58 -25.16
C ARG A 357 -0.08 38.07 -24.94
#